data_AF-A0A0S9QSB9-F1
#
_entry.id   AF-A0A0S9QSB9-F1
#
_cell.length_a   1.000
_cell.length_b   1.000
_cell.length_c   1.000
_cell.angle_alpha   90.00
_cell.angle_beta   90.00
_cell.angle_gamma   90.00
#
_symmetry.space_group_name_H-M   'P 1'
#
loop_
_entity.id
_entity.type
_entity.pdbx_description
1 polymer ?
#
loop_
_entity_poly.entity_id
_entity_poly.type
_entity_poly.pdbx_seq_one_letter_code
_entity_poly.pdbx_strand_id
1 'polypeptide(L)'
;MSGPAILVVAPMPAFPTSAGNRRRLLTTCAALQRGGYAVDLAYYAHEDQIYRRFGQHPPTDEAAAAGLFRHIFRIEPPATIPLTTRSRCFAIDDWCPEAVGAFVAWYGRAYPETRAILMNYVFLSRALEAAPPGVLRLIDTHDRFADRQQQYRPFRAEPNFFYTDRAGEAAGLARADIVLAIQSEEAAYFRTITDRRVHLLPPRFATRRPFAAPARVKRIGFLGHGNDPNLVSIRRFAAAWSEDWTPARPELVIAGEISNSLGPTAGPGVRLAGYLPELEDFYDGVDLVVAPILMGSGLKMKVAEALSFGKPVIGTALGFEGFDPVAPAHRLPTAEAVKAEVLALADDAAGLAALTRACADLFAGYNARAEQAETALLAMLSVSDGKPSEAAASVAPATANDSDRVVTFLEGGRLNRETSLRSDLRDDPERGLLVATERVAPPGADPYTPARRRWFARAEEGKTERRQDEAGSPDAGLAGLRLALSPEWVRDRRLPPPLRADLAVQLADVAADWEAQAVRVGTAGDGTTLALTLPRHLAFGTHPHAAFRIGTPTREITLGRVTPLNTSRIPMYSSAYISAYTSARADLPGAPAAVTFAGLGAGPEASTILFLHDDLIGRITVLPDPVPSPEPLP
;
A
#
# COMPACT_ATOMS: atom_id res chain seq x y z
N MET A 1 17.72 -17.58 -20.64
CA MET A 1 16.29 -17.98 -20.77
C MET A 1 15.73 -17.24 -21.98
N SER A 2 15.32 -17.94 -23.04
CA SER A 2 14.89 -17.36 -24.33
C SER A 2 13.47 -17.77 -24.73
N GLY A 3 12.56 -17.88 -23.75
CA GLY A 3 11.14 -18.13 -23.97
C GLY A 3 10.35 -16.84 -24.25
N PRO A 4 9.12 -16.92 -24.77
CA PRO A 4 8.24 -15.76 -24.94
C PRO A 4 8.02 -15.05 -23.60
N ALA A 5 7.98 -13.72 -23.62
CA ALA A 5 7.87 -12.91 -22.41
C ALA A 5 6.44 -12.43 -22.14
N ILE A 6 6.09 -12.32 -20.85
CA ILE A 6 4.85 -11.71 -20.37
C ILE A 6 5.20 -10.59 -19.40
N LEU A 7 4.66 -9.40 -19.67
CA LEU A 7 4.70 -8.29 -18.72
C LEU A 7 3.54 -8.44 -17.73
N VAL A 8 3.85 -8.46 -16.44
CA VAL A 8 2.87 -8.41 -15.37
C VAL A 8 2.90 -7.03 -14.75
N VAL A 9 1.79 -6.29 -14.79
CA VAL A 9 1.66 -4.96 -14.20
C VAL A 9 0.79 -5.05 -12.96
N ALA A 10 1.25 -4.52 -11.83
CA ALA A 10 0.56 -4.66 -10.54
C ALA A 10 0.64 -3.40 -9.66
N PRO A 11 -0.43 -3.03 -8.94
CA PRO A 11 -0.43 -1.93 -7.96
C PRO A 11 0.17 -2.32 -6.59
N MET A 12 0.69 -3.53 -6.46
CA MET A 12 1.25 -4.09 -5.22
C MET A 12 2.59 -4.78 -5.50
N PRO A 13 3.53 -4.78 -4.52
CA PRO A 13 4.79 -5.48 -4.68
C PRO A 13 4.57 -6.98 -4.56
N ALA A 14 5.51 -7.78 -5.08
CA ALA A 14 5.47 -9.24 -4.93
C ALA A 14 5.74 -9.70 -3.48
N PHE A 15 6.54 -8.95 -2.73
CA PHE A 15 7.04 -9.33 -1.40
C PHE A 15 7.00 -8.16 -0.40
N PRO A 16 6.89 -8.46 0.91
CA PRO A 16 6.65 -9.77 1.48
C PRO A 16 5.23 -10.24 1.16
N THR A 17 5.02 -11.55 1.20
CA THR A 17 3.76 -12.21 0.83
C THR A 17 2.73 -12.18 1.95
N SER A 18 2.58 -11.02 2.59
CA SER A 18 1.74 -10.80 3.78
C SER A 18 0.26 -10.56 3.48
N ALA A 19 -0.13 -10.47 2.20
CA ALA A 19 -1.49 -10.18 1.76
C ALA A 19 -1.92 -11.09 0.60
N GLY A 20 -3.23 -11.34 0.52
CA GLY A 20 -3.81 -12.29 -0.45
C GLY A 20 -3.58 -11.90 -1.90
N ASN A 21 -3.55 -10.60 -2.22
CA ASN A 21 -3.29 -10.10 -3.56
C ASN A 21 -1.82 -10.32 -4.01
N ARG A 22 -0.85 -10.18 -3.10
CA ARG A 22 0.57 -10.50 -3.35
C ARG A 22 0.78 -12.00 -3.53
N ARG A 23 0.08 -12.81 -2.72
CA ARG A 23 0.06 -14.27 -2.88
C ARG A 23 -0.51 -14.68 -4.23
N ARG A 24 -1.62 -14.06 -4.65
CA ARG A 24 -2.25 -14.23 -5.97
C ARG A 24 -1.28 -13.90 -7.09
N LEU A 25 -0.67 -12.71 -7.06
CA LEU A 25 0.34 -12.27 -8.04
C LEU A 25 1.42 -13.34 -8.24
N LEU A 26 2.05 -13.80 -7.15
CA LEU A 26 3.10 -14.81 -7.24
C LEU A 26 2.59 -16.17 -7.73
N THR A 27 1.39 -16.61 -7.33
CA THR A 27 0.83 -17.88 -7.81
C THR A 27 0.56 -17.84 -9.31
N THR A 28 0.04 -16.72 -9.83
CA THR A 28 -0.20 -16.53 -11.27
C THR A 28 1.13 -16.47 -12.03
N CYS A 29 2.11 -15.70 -11.56
CA CYS A 29 3.45 -15.65 -12.16
C CYS A 29 4.12 -17.03 -12.21
N ALA A 30 4.04 -17.80 -11.12
CA ALA A 30 4.58 -19.15 -11.07
C ALA A 30 3.89 -20.10 -12.07
N ALA A 31 2.58 -19.94 -12.29
CA ALA A 31 1.86 -20.71 -13.31
C ALA A 31 2.36 -20.39 -14.74
N LEU A 32 2.55 -19.11 -15.05
CA LEU A 32 3.11 -18.67 -16.33
C LEU A 32 4.52 -19.23 -16.55
N GLN A 33 5.37 -19.21 -15.52
CA GLN A 33 6.72 -19.76 -15.57
C GLN A 33 6.75 -21.27 -15.78
N ARG A 34 5.84 -22.03 -15.14
CA ARG A 34 5.66 -23.46 -15.41
C ARG A 34 5.26 -23.71 -16.87
N GLY A 35 4.56 -22.77 -17.49
CA GLY A 35 4.24 -22.77 -18.92
C GLY A 35 5.39 -22.37 -19.85
N GLY A 36 6.59 -22.08 -19.33
CA GLY A 36 7.76 -21.71 -20.12
C GLY A 36 7.89 -20.23 -20.49
N TYR A 37 7.02 -19.37 -19.96
CA TYR A 37 7.10 -17.93 -20.19
C TYR A 37 8.16 -17.26 -19.29
N ALA A 38 8.94 -16.35 -19.86
CA ALA A 38 9.69 -15.38 -19.07
C ALA A 38 8.72 -14.33 -18.52
N VAL A 39 8.85 -13.96 -17.25
CA VAL A 39 7.95 -13.01 -16.59
C VAL A 39 8.73 -11.78 -16.18
N ASP A 40 8.27 -10.62 -16.64
CA ASP A 40 8.74 -9.31 -16.19
C ASP A 40 7.66 -8.69 -15.30
N LEU A 41 8.07 -8.08 -14.18
CA LEU A 41 7.15 -7.45 -13.23
C LEU A 41 7.31 -5.93 -13.29
N ALA A 42 6.22 -5.22 -13.49
CA ALA A 42 6.12 -3.77 -13.29
C ALA A 42 5.22 -3.45 -12.11
N TYR A 43 5.82 -3.04 -11.00
CA TYR A 43 5.15 -2.63 -9.79
C TYR A 43 4.84 -1.12 -9.84
N TYR A 44 3.57 -0.75 -9.99
CA TYR A 44 3.08 0.59 -9.71
C TYR A 44 2.94 0.77 -8.20
N ALA A 45 3.72 1.68 -7.61
CA ALA A 45 3.82 1.90 -6.16
C ALA A 45 2.57 2.57 -5.54
N HIS A 46 1.40 1.99 -5.81
CA HIS A 46 0.10 2.37 -5.32
C HIS A 46 -0.03 2.05 -3.83
N GLU A 47 0.17 0.78 -3.44
CA GLU A 47 0.09 0.38 -2.03
C GLU A 47 1.07 1.15 -1.15
N ASP A 48 2.27 1.47 -1.66
CA ASP A 48 3.25 2.28 -0.94
C ASP A 48 2.67 3.61 -0.43
N GLN A 49 1.82 4.27 -1.23
CA GLN A 49 1.17 5.52 -0.83
C GLN A 49 0.17 5.32 0.30
N ILE A 50 -0.53 4.18 0.32
CA ILE A 50 -1.50 3.85 1.36
C ILE A 50 -0.78 3.69 2.69
N TYR A 51 0.30 2.90 2.72
CA TYR A 51 1.14 2.76 3.92
C TYR A 51 1.66 4.11 4.40
N ARG A 52 2.25 4.92 3.50
CA ARG A 52 2.81 6.24 3.84
C ARG A 52 1.76 7.21 4.38
N ARG A 53 0.52 7.16 3.89
CA ARG A 53 -0.58 8.01 4.36
C ARG A 53 -0.98 7.75 5.81
N PHE A 54 -0.76 6.52 6.30
CA PHE A 54 -0.93 6.18 7.71
C PHE A 54 0.39 6.28 8.49
N GLY A 55 1.40 6.90 7.88
CA GLY A 55 2.79 7.00 8.32
C GLY A 55 3.41 5.68 8.73
N GLN A 56 3.09 4.65 7.94
CA GLN A 56 3.78 3.38 7.93
C GLN A 56 4.74 3.37 6.75
N HIS A 57 5.88 2.74 6.91
CA HIS A 57 6.78 2.51 5.79
C HIS A 57 6.32 1.27 5.00
N PRO A 58 6.21 1.36 3.66
CA PRO A 58 5.77 0.24 2.82
C PRO A 58 6.62 -1.02 3.06
N PRO A 59 6.00 -2.20 3.28
CA PRO A 59 6.73 -3.45 3.39
C PRO A 59 6.97 -3.94 1.96
N THR A 60 8.07 -3.53 1.34
CA THR A 60 8.50 -4.05 0.04
C THR A 60 9.86 -4.71 0.24
N ASP A 61 10.03 -5.94 -0.22
CA ASP A 61 11.26 -6.73 -0.09
C ASP A 61 11.69 -7.28 -1.45
N GLU A 62 12.65 -6.61 -2.07
CA GLU A 62 13.08 -6.97 -3.41
C GLU A 62 14.18 -8.02 -3.43
N ALA A 63 14.90 -8.20 -2.31
CA ALA A 63 15.87 -9.27 -2.20
C ALA A 63 15.14 -10.62 -2.31
N ALA A 64 13.96 -10.73 -1.71
CA ALA A 64 13.08 -11.90 -1.88
C ALA A 64 12.55 -12.09 -3.32
N ALA A 65 12.54 -11.04 -4.14
CA ALA A 65 12.14 -11.10 -5.56
C ALA A 65 13.29 -11.52 -6.49
N ALA A 66 14.53 -11.61 -6.00
CA ALA A 66 15.70 -11.91 -6.82
C ALA A 66 15.57 -13.27 -7.52
N GLY A 67 15.78 -13.29 -8.84
CA GLY A 67 15.70 -14.51 -9.66
C GLY A 67 14.28 -15.02 -9.96
N LEU A 68 13.24 -14.40 -9.39
CA LEU A 68 11.85 -14.77 -9.68
C LEU A 68 11.29 -14.09 -10.93
N PHE A 69 11.87 -12.98 -11.37
CA PHE A 69 11.45 -12.26 -12.56
C PHE A 69 12.67 -12.05 -13.46
N ARG A 70 12.45 -12.02 -14.78
CA ARG A 70 13.51 -11.70 -15.73
C ARG A 70 13.90 -10.22 -15.59
N HIS A 71 12.92 -9.32 -15.52
CA HIS A 71 13.09 -7.91 -15.16
C HIS A 71 12.08 -7.46 -14.10
N ILE A 72 12.50 -6.52 -13.24
CA ILE A 72 11.62 -5.86 -12.26
C ILE A 72 11.69 -4.35 -12.50
N PHE A 73 10.53 -3.73 -12.60
CA PHE A 73 10.35 -2.29 -12.83
C PHE A 73 9.48 -1.70 -11.72
N ARG A 74 9.74 -0.44 -11.36
CA ARG A 74 9.00 0.29 -10.32
C ARG A 74 8.46 1.61 -10.86
N ILE A 75 7.16 1.70 -11.03
CA ILE A 75 6.48 2.91 -11.50
C ILE A 75 6.09 3.73 -10.26
N GLU A 76 6.79 4.84 -10.02
CA GLU A 76 6.40 5.75 -8.95
C GLU A 76 5.14 6.56 -9.34
N PRO A 77 4.21 6.75 -8.41
CA PRO A 77 3.05 7.60 -8.60
C PRO A 77 3.45 9.07 -8.74
N PRO A 78 2.94 9.78 -9.77
CA PRO A 78 3.23 11.20 -9.95
C PRO A 78 2.51 12.09 -8.92
N ALA A 79 1.42 11.59 -8.35
CA ALA A 79 0.57 12.27 -7.37
C ALA A 79 -0.12 11.25 -6.46
N THR A 80 -0.67 11.74 -5.35
CA THR A 80 -1.41 10.91 -4.40
C THR A 80 -2.73 10.42 -4.97
N ILE A 81 -2.98 9.13 -4.79
CA ILE A 81 -4.23 8.50 -5.22
C ILE A 81 -5.36 8.83 -4.22
N PRO A 82 -6.55 9.23 -4.69
CA PRO A 82 -7.69 9.49 -3.82
C PRO A 82 -8.24 8.16 -3.24
N LEU A 83 -8.28 8.04 -1.92
CA LEU A 83 -8.92 6.92 -1.22
C LEU A 83 -10.43 7.12 -1.01
N THR A 84 -10.93 8.34 -1.24
CA THR A 84 -12.35 8.67 -1.18
C THR A 84 -12.73 9.53 -2.38
N THR A 85 -14.02 9.53 -2.73
CA THR A 85 -14.57 10.34 -3.82
C THR A 85 -15.80 11.10 -3.34
N ARG A 86 -16.04 12.29 -3.90
CA ARG A 86 -17.27 13.06 -3.68
C ARG A 86 -18.40 12.64 -4.62
N SER A 87 -18.06 11.86 -5.65
CA SER A 87 -19.01 11.25 -6.57
C SER A 87 -19.66 10.02 -5.91
N ARG A 88 -20.69 9.48 -6.55
CA ARG A 88 -21.35 8.24 -6.08
C ARG A 88 -20.38 7.03 -6.05
N CYS A 89 -19.36 7.05 -6.91
CA CYS A 89 -18.29 6.06 -7.02
C CYS A 89 -17.11 6.66 -7.79
N PHE A 90 -15.97 5.97 -7.81
CA PHE A 90 -14.84 6.33 -8.67
C PHE A 90 -15.17 6.04 -10.14
N ALA A 91 -14.69 6.90 -11.04
CA ALA A 91 -14.59 6.55 -12.44
C ALA A 91 -13.54 5.44 -12.60
N ILE A 92 -13.70 4.59 -13.61
CA ILE A 92 -12.86 3.40 -13.79
C ILE A 92 -11.36 3.73 -13.91
N ASP A 93 -11.04 4.94 -14.37
CA ASP A 93 -9.67 5.38 -14.65
C ASP A 93 -9.06 6.25 -13.53
N ASP A 94 -9.80 6.56 -12.47
CA ASP A 94 -9.35 7.47 -11.40
C ASP A 94 -8.08 6.95 -10.69
N TRP A 95 -7.83 5.64 -10.72
CA TRP A 95 -6.68 4.99 -10.10
C TRP A 95 -5.63 4.51 -11.12
N CYS A 96 -5.78 4.86 -12.41
CA CYS A 96 -4.81 4.57 -13.48
C CYS A 96 -4.13 5.86 -13.97
N PRO A 97 -2.98 6.27 -13.41
CA PRO A 97 -2.28 7.45 -13.90
C PRO A 97 -1.67 7.20 -15.29
N GLU A 98 -1.51 8.28 -16.06
CA GLU A 98 -0.93 8.24 -17.41
C GLU A 98 0.47 7.61 -17.44
N ALA A 99 1.24 7.75 -16.36
CA ALA A 99 2.55 7.15 -16.19
C ALA A 99 2.56 5.62 -16.37
N VAL A 100 1.49 4.91 -15.98
CA VAL A 100 1.41 3.45 -16.16
C VAL A 100 1.22 3.11 -17.64
N GLY A 101 0.39 3.86 -18.36
CA GLY A 101 0.22 3.71 -19.82
C GLY A 101 1.49 4.08 -20.59
N ALA A 102 2.16 5.16 -20.21
CA ALA A 102 3.44 5.57 -20.79
C ALA A 102 4.52 4.49 -20.61
N PHE A 103 4.58 3.87 -19.42
CA PHE A 103 5.45 2.74 -19.14
C PHE A 103 5.13 1.55 -20.05
N VAL A 104 3.85 1.16 -20.18
CA VAL A 104 3.45 0.04 -21.05
C VAL A 104 3.87 0.31 -22.51
N ALA A 105 3.67 1.53 -23.01
CA ALA A 105 4.10 1.92 -24.35
C ALA A 105 5.62 1.83 -24.54
N TRP A 106 6.39 2.32 -23.57
CA TRP A 106 7.86 2.24 -23.59
C TRP A 106 8.32 0.78 -23.56
N TYR A 107 7.80 -0.01 -22.61
CA TYR A 107 8.18 -1.40 -22.42
C TYR A 107 7.92 -2.22 -23.70
N GLY A 108 6.78 -2.01 -24.34
CA GLY A 108 6.45 -2.67 -25.60
C GLY A 108 7.43 -2.37 -26.75
N ARG A 109 8.07 -1.19 -26.75
CA ARG A 109 9.14 -0.86 -27.72
C ARG A 109 10.49 -1.46 -27.31
N ALA A 110 10.79 -1.48 -26.02
CA ALA A 110 12.06 -1.97 -25.47
C ALA A 110 12.16 -3.51 -25.50
N TYR A 111 11.03 -4.21 -25.38
CA TYR A 111 10.94 -5.67 -25.29
C TYR A 111 9.93 -6.23 -26.32
N PRO A 112 10.24 -6.14 -27.63
CA PRO A 112 9.34 -6.52 -28.72
C PRO A 112 8.99 -8.02 -28.74
N GLU A 113 9.72 -8.87 -28.01
CA GLU A 113 9.43 -10.29 -27.83
C GLU A 113 8.26 -10.56 -26.85
N THR A 114 7.73 -9.53 -26.20
CA THR A 114 6.59 -9.63 -25.29
C THR A 114 5.33 -10.07 -26.04
N ARG A 115 4.69 -11.14 -25.57
CA ARG A 115 3.50 -11.72 -26.20
C ARG A 115 2.21 -11.38 -25.48
N ALA A 116 2.28 -11.11 -24.19
CA ALA A 116 1.10 -10.76 -23.41
C ALA A 116 1.42 -9.74 -22.31
N ILE A 117 0.39 -8.99 -21.92
CA ILE A 117 0.40 -8.14 -20.73
C ILE A 117 -0.70 -8.63 -19.80
N LEU A 118 -0.33 -8.96 -18.57
CA LEU A 118 -1.24 -9.28 -17.48
C LEU A 118 -1.37 -8.08 -16.56
N MET A 119 -2.51 -7.39 -16.61
CA MET A 119 -2.84 -6.27 -15.73
C MET A 119 -3.54 -6.78 -14.47
N ASN A 120 -2.98 -6.50 -13.30
CA ASN A 120 -3.64 -6.81 -12.03
C ASN A 120 -4.56 -5.64 -11.65
N TYR A 121 -5.81 -5.98 -11.32
CA TYR A 121 -6.91 -5.08 -11.01
C TYR A 121 -7.44 -4.28 -12.20
N VAL A 122 -8.78 -4.22 -12.31
CA VAL A 122 -9.48 -3.53 -13.40
C VAL A 122 -9.25 -2.01 -13.39
N PHE A 123 -8.95 -1.42 -12.24
CA PHE A 123 -8.73 0.03 -12.13
C PHE A 123 -7.42 0.50 -12.76
N LEU A 124 -6.52 -0.39 -13.18
CA LEU A 124 -5.34 -0.07 -14.00
C LEU A 124 -5.56 -0.35 -15.50
N SER A 125 -6.76 -0.80 -15.89
CA SER A 125 -7.04 -1.30 -17.24
C SER A 125 -6.79 -0.30 -18.36
N ARG A 126 -6.89 1.02 -18.11
CA ARG A 126 -6.61 2.06 -19.12
C ARG A 126 -5.21 1.93 -19.71
N ALA A 127 -4.23 1.48 -18.93
CA ALA A 127 -2.87 1.27 -19.43
C ALA A 127 -2.77 0.20 -20.53
N LEU A 128 -3.76 -0.71 -20.66
CA LEU A 128 -3.81 -1.69 -21.76
C LEU A 128 -4.11 -1.07 -23.12
N GLU A 129 -4.65 0.15 -23.18
CA GLU A 129 -4.84 0.91 -24.43
C GLU A 129 -3.49 1.26 -25.07
N ALA A 130 -2.42 1.34 -24.28
CA ALA A 130 -1.06 1.59 -24.74
C ALA A 130 -0.31 0.30 -25.16
N ALA A 131 -0.93 -0.88 -25.03
CA ALA A 131 -0.31 -2.14 -25.41
C ALA A 131 -0.05 -2.20 -26.93
N PRO A 132 1.15 -2.64 -27.36
CA PRO A 132 1.47 -2.76 -28.79
C PRO A 132 0.47 -3.63 -29.56
N PRO A 133 0.30 -3.38 -30.88
CA PRO A 133 -0.49 -4.27 -31.72
C PRO A 133 0.02 -5.72 -31.66
N GLY A 134 -0.90 -6.68 -31.58
CA GLY A 134 -0.58 -8.12 -31.53
C GLY A 134 -0.22 -8.66 -30.15
N VAL A 135 -0.08 -7.82 -29.12
CA VAL A 135 0.11 -8.26 -27.73
C VAL A 135 -1.23 -8.61 -27.10
N LEU A 136 -1.33 -9.82 -26.53
CA LEU A 136 -2.52 -10.29 -25.85
C LEU A 136 -2.71 -9.56 -24.51
N ARG A 137 -3.91 -9.04 -24.25
CA ARG A 137 -4.24 -8.27 -23.05
C ARG A 137 -5.04 -9.11 -22.08
N LEU A 138 -4.54 -9.30 -20.87
CA LEU A 138 -5.22 -10.00 -19.80
C LEU A 138 -5.46 -9.07 -18.62
N ILE A 139 -6.58 -9.26 -17.91
CA ILE A 139 -6.83 -8.65 -16.61
C ILE A 139 -6.99 -9.76 -15.57
N ASP A 140 -6.17 -9.76 -14.51
CA ASP A 140 -6.44 -10.50 -13.27
C ASP A 140 -7.30 -9.60 -12.38
N THR A 141 -8.56 -9.97 -12.14
CA THR A 141 -9.53 -9.03 -11.54
C THR A 141 -9.28 -8.79 -10.06
N HIS A 142 -8.76 -9.78 -9.34
CA HIS A 142 -8.59 -9.85 -7.86
C HIS A 142 -9.89 -9.74 -7.04
N ASP A 143 -10.75 -8.79 -7.39
CA ASP A 143 -12.02 -8.49 -6.75
C ASP A 143 -13.04 -8.06 -7.81
N ARG A 144 -14.33 -8.15 -7.45
CA ARG A 144 -15.39 -7.34 -8.05
C ARG A 144 -15.46 -5.96 -7.40
N PHE A 145 -15.42 -4.91 -8.21
CA PHE A 145 -15.46 -3.51 -7.77
C PHE A 145 -16.78 -2.80 -7.99
N ALA A 146 -17.63 -3.27 -8.92
CA ALA A 146 -18.94 -2.67 -9.09
C ALA A 146 -19.78 -2.85 -7.83
N ASP A 147 -20.35 -1.74 -7.38
CA ASP A 147 -21.30 -1.68 -6.27
C ASP A 147 -20.74 -2.16 -4.93
N ARG A 148 -19.41 -2.23 -4.78
CA ARG A 148 -18.74 -2.67 -3.55
C ARG A 148 -19.17 -1.84 -2.33
N GLN A 149 -19.48 -0.55 -2.52
CA GLN A 149 -20.02 0.33 -1.48
C GLN A 149 -21.34 -0.16 -0.87
N GLN A 150 -22.14 -0.95 -1.60
CA GLN A 150 -23.38 -1.50 -1.07
C GLN A 150 -23.12 -2.52 0.05
N GLN A 151 -21.97 -3.21 0.04
CA GLN A 151 -21.59 -4.18 1.07
C GLN A 151 -21.29 -3.53 2.43
N TYR A 152 -20.91 -2.25 2.43
CA TYR A 152 -20.57 -1.50 3.65
C TYR A 152 -21.81 -0.87 4.32
N ARG A 153 -22.91 -0.69 3.58
CA ARG A 153 -24.15 -0.06 4.07
C ARG A 153 -24.75 -0.73 5.32
N PRO A 154 -24.87 -2.08 5.40
CA PRO A 154 -25.41 -2.74 6.60
C PRO A 154 -24.59 -2.47 7.86
N PHE A 155 -23.31 -2.14 7.69
CA PHE A 155 -22.36 -1.88 8.79
C PHE A 155 -22.17 -0.39 9.08
N ARG A 156 -22.89 0.51 8.38
CA ARG A 156 -22.75 1.97 8.48
C ARG A 156 -21.29 2.44 8.32
N ALA A 157 -20.55 1.77 7.44
CA ALA A 157 -19.16 2.07 7.12
C ALA A 157 -19.04 2.69 5.72
N GLU A 158 -17.99 3.49 5.51
CA GLU A 158 -17.60 3.99 4.20
C GLU A 158 -16.59 3.03 3.56
N PRO A 159 -16.60 2.83 2.23
CA PRO A 159 -15.59 2.03 1.55
C PRO A 159 -14.20 2.69 1.70
N ASN A 160 -13.21 1.88 2.05
CA ASN A 160 -11.83 2.32 2.26
C ASN A 160 -10.88 1.99 1.09
N PHE A 161 -11.42 1.47 -0.01
CA PHE A 161 -10.67 1.04 -1.20
C PHE A 161 -11.47 1.34 -2.47
N PHE A 162 -10.90 1.07 -3.67
CA PHE A 162 -11.56 1.33 -4.95
C PHE A 162 -12.96 0.70 -5.02
N TYR A 163 -13.88 1.42 -5.65
CA TYR A 163 -15.21 0.94 -6.03
C TYR A 163 -15.74 1.78 -7.19
N THR A 164 -16.44 1.13 -8.10
CA THR A 164 -17.02 1.78 -9.28
C THR A 164 -18.46 1.31 -9.48
N ASP A 165 -19.11 1.71 -10.55
CA ASP A 165 -20.40 1.17 -10.95
C ASP A 165 -20.24 0.04 -11.99
N ARG A 166 -21.34 -0.65 -12.27
CA ARG A 166 -21.36 -1.78 -13.23
C ARG A 166 -20.88 -1.37 -14.62
N ALA A 167 -21.17 -0.14 -15.05
CA ALA A 167 -20.79 0.35 -16.38
C ALA A 167 -19.29 0.67 -16.45
N GLY A 168 -18.74 1.29 -15.41
CA GLY A 168 -17.30 1.55 -15.27
C GLY A 168 -16.51 0.26 -15.23
N GLU A 169 -16.92 -0.72 -14.43
CA GLU A 169 -16.25 -2.03 -14.39
C GLU A 169 -16.31 -2.73 -15.75
N ALA A 170 -17.47 -2.75 -16.42
CA ALA A 170 -17.62 -3.30 -17.77
C ALA A 170 -16.68 -2.62 -18.77
N ALA A 171 -16.58 -1.29 -18.74
CA ALA A 171 -15.70 -0.52 -19.61
C ALA A 171 -14.22 -0.87 -19.38
N GLY A 172 -13.80 -1.02 -18.12
CA GLY A 172 -12.44 -1.45 -17.79
C GLY A 172 -12.13 -2.87 -18.27
N LEU A 173 -13.05 -3.82 -18.06
CA LEU A 173 -12.90 -5.20 -18.54
C LEU A 173 -12.86 -5.30 -20.07
N ALA A 174 -13.58 -4.42 -20.78
CA ALA A 174 -13.61 -4.40 -22.24
C ALA A 174 -12.25 -4.10 -22.89
N ARG A 175 -11.27 -3.60 -22.13
CA ARG A 175 -9.89 -3.32 -22.58
C ARG A 175 -9.00 -4.57 -22.64
N ALA A 176 -9.46 -5.71 -22.12
CA ALA A 176 -8.76 -6.99 -22.19
C ALA A 176 -9.32 -7.91 -23.28
N ASP A 177 -8.50 -8.85 -23.72
CA ASP A 177 -8.91 -9.99 -24.54
C ASP A 177 -9.43 -11.12 -23.65
N ILE A 178 -8.79 -11.31 -22.48
CA ILE A 178 -9.14 -12.32 -21.48
C ILE A 178 -9.25 -11.69 -20.09
N VAL A 179 -10.36 -11.97 -19.41
CA VAL A 179 -10.60 -11.59 -18.01
C VAL A 179 -10.42 -12.83 -17.13
N LEU A 180 -9.46 -12.78 -16.21
CA LEU A 180 -9.20 -13.85 -15.24
C LEU A 180 -9.97 -13.55 -13.96
N ALA A 181 -11.01 -14.36 -13.70
CA ALA A 181 -11.76 -14.35 -12.46
C ALA A 181 -11.15 -15.34 -11.47
N ILE A 182 -11.23 -15.07 -10.16
CA ILE A 182 -10.65 -15.95 -9.14
C ILE A 182 -11.64 -17.00 -8.66
N GLN A 183 -12.89 -16.61 -8.42
CA GLN A 183 -13.96 -17.49 -7.93
C GLN A 183 -15.14 -17.57 -8.90
N SER A 184 -15.94 -18.62 -8.75
CA SER A 184 -16.98 -19.00 -9.72
C SER A 184 -18.11 -17.98 -9.82
N GLU A 185 -18.46 -17.37 -8.70
CA GLU A 185 -19.49 -16.36 -8.53
C GLU A 185 -19.09 -15.05 -9.22
N GLU A 186 -17.83 -14.64 -9.08
CA GLU A 186 -17.24 -13.52 -9.81
C GLU A 186 -17.18 -13.81 -11.30
N ALA A 187 -16.75 -15.01 -11.70
CA ALA A 187 -16.73 -15.39 -13.11
C ALA A 187 -18.14 -15.35 -13.73
N ALA A 188 -19.15 -15.83 -13.02
CA ALA A 188 -20.55 -15.75 -13.45
C ALA A 188 -21.00 -14.30 -13.59
N TYR A 189 -20.69 -13.45 -12.60
CA TYR A 189 -20.99 -12.03 -12.64
C TYR A 189 -20.31 -11.31 -13.82
N PHE A 190 -19.01 -11.51 -14.02
CA PHE A 190 -18.26 -10.83 -15.09
C PHE A 190 -18.80 -11.17 -16.48
N ARG A 191 -19.22 -12.43 -16.70
CA ARG A 191 -19.90 -12.84 -17.94
C ARG A 191 -21.20 -12.08 -18.23
N THR A 192 -21.81 -11.45 -17.22
CA THR A 192 -23.02 -10.62 -17.41
C THR A 192 -22.72 -9.17 -17.79
N ILE A 193 -21.48 -8.71 -17.65
CA ILE A 193 -21.10 -7.30 -17.83
C ILE A 193 -20.10 -7.09 -18.95
N THR A 194 -19.49 -8.15 -19.48
CA THR A 194 -18.53 -8.06 -20.58
C THR A 194 -18.70 -9.23 -21.56
N ASP A 195 -18.52 -8.94 -22.85
CA ASP A 195 -18.47 -9.93 -23.92
C ASP A 195 -17.06 -10.55 -24.09
N ARG A 196 -16.08 -10.08 -23.28
CA ARG A 196 -14.72 -10.64 -23.28
C ARG A 196 -14.70 -12.04 -22.69
N ARG A 197 -13.68 -12.82 -23.05
CA ARG A 197 -13.55 -14.19 -22.54
C ARG A 197 -13.25 -14.14 -21.03
N VAL A 198 -14.18 -14.62 -20.22
CA VAL A 198 -13.99 -14.78 -18.76
C VAL A 198 -13.50 -16.19 -18.45
N HIS A 199 -12.24 -16.28 -18.03
CA HIS A 199 -11.59 -17.51 -17.58
C HIS A 199 -11.56 -17.58 -16.06
N LEU A 200 -12.09 -18.66 -15.48
CA LEU A 200 -12.01 -18.91 -14.05
C LEU A 200 -10.63 -19.52 -13.75
N LEU A 201 -9.80 -18.81 -12.99
CA LEU A 201 -8.46 -19.22 -12.61
C LEU A 201 -8.30 -19.06 -11.09
N PRO A 202 -8.67 -20.05 -10.27
CA PRO A 202 -8.37 -20.04 -8.85
C PRO A 202 -6.89 -20.38 -8.61
N PRO A 203 -6.21 -19.80 -7.58
CA PRO A 203 -4.82 -20.09 -7.29
C PRO A 203 -4.61 -21.50 -6.76
N ARG A 204 -3.62 -22.23 -7.28
CA ARG A 204 -3.20 -23.54 -6.76
C ARG A 204 -2.37 -23.39 -5.48
N PHE A 205 -2.60 -24.29 -4.51
CA PHE A 205 -1.80 -24.35 -3.28
C PHE A 205 -1.12 -25.70 -3.14
N ALA A 206 0.19 -25.68 -2.85
CA ALA A 206 0.92 -26.90 -2.53
C ALA A 206 0.50 -27.43 -1.15
N THR A 207 0.34 -28.74 -1.02
CA THR A 207 0.17 -29.40 0.29
C THR A 207 1.45 -29.23 1.11
N ARG A 208 1.34 -28.59 2.27
CA ARG A 208 2.47 -28.32 3.20
C ARG A 208 2.51 -29.29 4.37
N ARG A 209 1.36 -29.80 4.79
CA ARG A 209 1.21 -30.81 5.85
C ARG A 209 0.13 -31.82 5.46
N PRO A 210 0.24 -33.09 5.88
CA PRO A 210 -0.85 -34.03 5.75
C PRO A 210 -2.04 -33.58 6.63
N PHE A 211 -3.25 -33.89 6.19
CA PHE A 211 -4.43 -33.71 7.02
C PHE A 211 -4.38 -34.67 8.21
N ALA A 212 -4.48 -34.12 9.42
CA ALA A 212 -4.48 -34.87 10.65
C ALA A 212 -5.58 -34.33 11.57
N ALA A 213 -6.55 -35.20 11.91
CA ALA A 213 -7.66 -34.79 12.75
C ALA A 213 -7.17 -34.63 14.21
N PRO A 214 -7.45 -33.50 14.86
CA PRO A 214 -7.17 -33.37 16.28
C PRO A 214 -8.09 -34.30 17.10
N ALA A 215 -7.57 -34.86 18.19
CA ALA A 215 -8.40 -35.65 19.12
C ALA A 215 -9.37 -34.77 19.93
N ARG A 216 -9.00 -33.50 20.14
CA ARG A 216 -9.82 -32.43 20.72
C ARG A 216 -9.26 -31.07 20.32
N VAL A 217 -10.07 -30.02 20.40
CA VAL A 217 -9.68 -28.65 20.10
C VAL A 217 -9.27 -27.94 21.38
N LYS A 218 -8.05 -27.42 21.46
CA LYS A 218 -7.58 -26.54 22.54
C LYS A 218 -7.34 -25.12 22.06
N ARG A 219 -6.92 -24.95 20.80
CA ARG A 219 -6.61 -23.66 20.20
C ARG A 219 -7.25 -23.58 18.83
N ILE A 220 -8.05 -22.53 18.62
CA ILE A 220 -8.56 -22.17 17.29
C ILE A 220 -7.78 -20.99 16.73
N GLY A 221 -7.53 -20.98 15.43
CA GLY A 221 -6.73 -19.96 14.77
C GLY A 221 -7.53 -19.05 13.85
N PHE A 222 -7.19 -17.77 13.83
CA PHE A 222 -7.53 -16.84 12.76
C PHE A 222 -6.27 -16.10 12.29
N LEU A 223 -5.94 -16.20 10.99
CA LEU A 223 -4.87 -15.45 10.34
C LEU A 223 -5.47 -14.36 9.44
N GLY A 224 -4.97 -13.12 9.55
CA GLY A 224 -5.48 -12.04 8.71
C GLY A 224 -4.59 -10.79 8.60
N HIS A 225 -4.77 -10.10 7.49
CA HIS A 225 -4.31 -8.73 7.27
C HIS A 225 -5.37 -7.72 7.75
N GLY A 226 -4.94 -6.50 8.12
CA GLY A 226 -5.74 -5.47 8.79
C GLY A 226 -6.77 -4.71 7.92
N ASN A 227 -7.40 -5.36 6.94
CA ASN A 227 -8.42 -4.74 6.11
C ASN A 227 -9.83 -4.80 6.73
N ASP A 228 -10.74 -3.91 6.30
CA ASP A 228 -12.09 -3.79 6.88
C ASP A 228 -12.87 -5.11 6.93
N PRO A 229 -12.93 -5.93 5.86
CA PRO A 229 -13.65 -7.20 5.92
C PRO A 229 -13.14 -8.15 7.00
N ASN A 230 -11.81 -8.26 7.15
CA ASN A 230 -11.24 -9.09 8.19
C ASN A 230 -11.50 -8.50 9.58
N LEU A 231 -11.33 -7.17 9.74
CA LEU A 231 -11.52 -6.49 11.02
C LEU A 231 -12.94 -6.59 11.55
N VAL A 232 -13.94 -6.29 10.72
CA VAL A 232 -15.35 -6.38 11.10
C VAL A 232 -15.70 -7.82 11.51
N SER A 233 -15.25 -8.78 10.71
CA SER A 233 -15.52 -10.21 10.94
C SER A 233 -14.88 -10.72 12.24
N ILE A 234 -13.58 -10.48 12.43
CA ILE A 234 -12.87 -11.00 13.61
C ILE A 234 -13.26 -10.27 14.89
N ARG A 235 -13.57 -8.97 14.85
CA ARG A 235 -14.04 -8.24 16.05
C ARG A 235 -15.35 -8.81 16.56
N ARG A 236 -16.30 -9.08 15.65
CA ARG A 236 -17.58 -9.67 16.03
C ARG A 236 -17.40 -11.10 16.57
N PHE A 237 -16.57 -11.90 15.90
CA PHE A 237 -16.29 -13.26 16.37
C PHE A 237 -15.58 -13.28 17.73
N ALA A 238 -14.54 -12.45 17.93
CA ALA A 238 -13.82 -12.36 19.19
C ALA A 238 -14.73 -11.88 20.34
N ALA A 239 -15.58 -10.88 20.11
CA ALA A 239 -16.56 -10.43 21.09
C ALA A 239 -17.53 -11.56 21.49
N ALA A 240 -18.10 -12.26 20.51
CA ALA A 240 -18.96 -13.42 20.75
C ALA A 240 -18.20 -14.55 21.46
N TRP A 241 -16.93 -14.79 21.12
CA TRP A 241 -16.09 -15.82 21.74
C TRP A 241 -15.85 -15.55 23.22
N SER A 242 -15.55 -14.29 23.57
CA SER A 242 -15.22 -13.86 24.92
C SER A 242 -16.41 -13.77 25.88
N GLU A 243 -17.64 -13.60 25.38
CA GLU A 243 -18.84 -13.32 26.20
C GLU A 243 -19.07 -14.33 27.33
N ASP A 244 -18.86 -15.63 27.06
CA ASP A 244 -19.08 -16.73 27.99
C ASP A 244 -17.89 -17.71 28.03
N TRP A 245 -16.69 -17.21 27.74
CA TRP A 245 -15.48 -18.03 27.73
C TRP A 245 -15.09 -18.51 29.14
N THR A 246 -14.61 -19.76 29.23
CA THR A 246 -14.04 -20.33 30.46
C THR A 246 -12.73 -21.06 30.13
N PRO A 247 -11.81 -21.28 31.09
CA PRO A 247 -10.56 -21.99 30.85
C PRO A 247 -10.70 -23.44 30.34
N ALA A 248 -11.90 -24.03 30.43
CA ALA A 248 -12.19 -25.34 29.87
C ALA A 248 -12.45 -25.30 28.35
N ARG A 249 -12.72 -24.12 27.78
CA ARG A 249 -12.98 -23.93 26.34
C ARG A 249 -11.71 -23.59 25.57
N PRO A 250 -11.69 -23.79 24.24
CA PRO A 250 -10.52 -23.46 23.43
C PRO A 250 -10.12 -21.98 23.52
N GLU A 251 -8.84 -21.69 23.34
CA GLU A 251 -8.31 -20.33 23.16
C GLU A 251 -8.40 -19.91 21.68
N LEU A 252 -8.86 -18.69 21.40
CA LEU A 252 -8.82 -18.08 20.08
C LEU A 252 -7.48 -17.36 19.87
N VAL A 253 -6.68 -17.85 18.93
CA VAL A 253 -5.39 -17.29 18.55
C VAL A 253 -5.57 -16.46 17.28
N ILE A 254 -5.29 -15.16 17.37
CA ILE A 254 -5.35 -14.24 16.23
C ILE A 254 -3.92 -13.83 15.86
N ALA A 255 -3.53 -14.04 14.61
CA ALA A 255 -2.21 -13.73 14.10
C ALA A 255 -2.25 -12.88 12.83
N GLY A 256 -1.11 -12.25 12.54
CA GLY A 256 -0.91 -11.32 11.41
C GLY A 256 -1.07 -9.86 11.82
N GLU A 257 -0.89 -8.96 10.85
CA GLU A 257 -0.97 -7.51 11.01
C GLU A 257 -2.28 -7.05 11.66
N ILE A 258 -3.37 -7.81 11.46
CA ILE A 258 -4.67 -7.55 12.06
C ILE A 258 -4.63 -7.45 13.60
N SER A 259 -3.67 -8.10 14.25
CA SER A 259 -3.48 -8.04 15.69
C SER A 259 -3.25 -6.60 16.17
N ASN A 260 -2.51 -5.80 15.38
CA ASN A 260 -2.19 -4.41 15.70
C ASN A 260 -3.45 -3.53 15.70
N SER A 261 -4.42 -3.88 14.85
CA SER A 261 -5.67 -3.14 14.72
C SER A 261 -6.67 -3.47 15.83
N LEU A 262 -6.59 -4.65 16.47
CA LEU A 262 -7.57 -5.08 17.47
C LEU A 262 -7.40 -4.41 18.84
N GLY A 263 -6.22 -3.87 19.14
CA GLY A 263 -5.91 -3.21 20.41
C GLY A 263 -5.66 -4.18 21.57
N PRO A 264 -5.25 -3.68 22.76
CA PRO A 264 -4.76 -4.52 23.87
C PRO A 264 -5.84 -5.32 24.62
N THR A 265 -7.13 -5.14 24.33
CA THR A 265 -8.23 -5.80 25.04
C THR A 265 -9.00 -6.73 24.12
N ALA A 266 -8.45 -7.91 23.84
CA ALA A 266 -9.12 -8.91 23.01
C ALA A 266 -10.22 -9.71 23.75
N GLY A 267 -10.39 -9.49 25.06
CA GLY A 267 -11.36 -10.19 25.91
C GLY A 267 -10.86 -11.56 26.40
N PRO A 268 -11.54 -12.18 27.39
CA PRO A 268 -11.20 -13.52 27.86
C PRO A 268 -11.16 -14.55 26.72
N GLY A 269 -10.20 -15.47 26.78
CA GLY A 269 -10.06 -16.56 25.80
C GLY A 269 -9.52 -16.16 24.44
N VAL A 270 -9.02 -14.93 24.26
CA VAL A 270 -8.43 -14.46 23.00
C VAL A 270 -6.97 -14.06 23.20
N ARG A 271 -6.09 -14.60 22.37
CA ARG A 271 -4.65 -14.33 22.34
C ARG A 271 -4.26 -13.69 21.01
N LEU A 272 -3.71 -12.48 21.09
CA LEU A 272 -3.11 -11.79 19.95
C LEU A 272 -1.65 -12.21 19.81
N ALA A 273 -1.34 -12.99 18.77
CA ALA A 273 0.01 -13.50 18.48
C ALA A 273 0.89 -12.48 17.73
N GLY A 274 0.30 -11.42 17.18
CA GLY A 274 1.05 -10.42 16.41
C GLY A 274 1.48 -10.93 15.03
N TYR A 275 2.48 -10.26 14.45
CA TYR A 275 3.12 -10.72 13.22
C TYR A 275 4.04 -11.91 13.52
N LEU A 276 3.94 -12.97 12.73
CA LEU A 276 4.77 -14.16 12.85
C LEU A 276 5.71 -14.26 11.64
N PRO A 277 6.99 -14.64 11.83
CA PRO A 277 7.95 -14.72 10.74
C PRO A 277 7.61 -15.84 9.75
N GLU A 278 7.15 -16.99 10.25
CA GLU A 278 6.79 -18.15 9.46
C GLU A 278 5.32 -18.52 9.66
N LEU A 279 4.67 -19.00 8.58
CA LEU A 279 3.27 -19.45 8.65
C LEU A 279 3.14 -20.75 9.46
N GLU A 280 4.18 -21.58 9.41
CA GLU A 280 4.34 -22.83 10.14
C GLU A 280 4.13 -22.62 11.64
N ASP A 281 4.71 -21.57 12.23
CA ASP A 281 4.57 -21.24 13.66
C ASP A 281 3.11 -21.03 14.07
N PHE A 282 2.32 -20.44 13.17
CA PHE A 282 0.89 -20.25 13.39
C PHE A 282 0.12 -21.57 13.25
N TYR A 283 0.23 -22.22 12.09
CA TYR A 283 -0.60 -23.37 11.78
C TYR A 283 -0.25 -24.58 12.65
N ASP A 284 1.03 -24.86 12.90
CA ASP A 284 1.45 -25.95 13.81
C ASP A 284 1.03 -25.64 15.27
N GLY A 285 0.78 -24.37 15.60
CA GLY A 285 0.31 -23.89 16.89
C GLY A 285 -1.21 -23.94 17.12
N VAL A 286 -2.03 -24.33 16.15
CA VAL A 286 -3.50 -24.38 16.29
C VAL A 286 -4.08 -25.74 15.86
N ASP A 287 -5.20 -26.13 16.46
CA ASP A 287 -5.85 -27.42 16.19
C ASP A 287 -6.90 -27.30 15.07
N LEU A 288 -7.52 -26.12 14.95
CA LEU A 288 -8.61 -25.83 14.02
C LEU A 288 -8.53 -24.36 13.58
N VAL A 289 -8.91 -24.04 12.35
CA VAL A 289 -8.95 -22.66 11.85
C VAL A 289 -10.39 -22.20 11.67
N VAL A 290 -10.67 -20.94 12.01
CA VAL A 290 -11.98 -20.32 11.81
C VAL A 290 -11.95 -19.27 10.69
N ALA A 291 -12.99 -19.27 9.85
CA ALA A 291 -13.24 -18.27 8.82
C ALA A 291 -14.62 -17.60 9.02
N PRO A 292 -14.81 -16.79 10.09
CA PRO A 292 -16.08 -16.17 10.43
C PRO A 292 -16.38 -14.91 9.59
N ILE A 293 -16.24 -15.00 8.27
CA ILE A 293 -16.26 -13.85 7.36
C ILE A 293 -17.69 -13.34 7.16
N LEU A 294 -17.93 -12.03 7.37
CA LEU A 294 -19.26 -11.42 7.32
C LEU A 294 -19.46 -10.42 6.18
N MET A 295 -18.38 -9.96 5.56
CA MET A 295 -18.42 -9.05 4.41
C MET A 295 -17.17 -9.23 3.53
N GLY A 296 -17.19 -8.61 2.35
CA GLY A 296 -16.08 -8.52 1.41
C GLY A 296 -16.13 -9.55 0.28
N SER A 297 -15.54 -9.19 -0.86
CA SER A 297 -15.38 -10.00 -2.08
C SER A 297 -14.06 -10.78 -2.10
N GLY A 298 -13.82 -11.51 -3.19
CA GLY A 298 -12.59 -12.26 -3.45
C GLY A 298 -12.47 -13.58 -2.68
N LEU A 299 -11.57 -14.44 -3.15
CA LEU A 299 -11.27 -15.72 -2.52
C LEU A 299 -10.57 -15.52 -1.18
N LYS A 300 -11.04 -16.22 -0.14
CA LYS A 300 -10.43 -16.11 1.21
C LYS A 300 -9.20 -17.01 1.29
N MET A 301 -8.04 -16.48 0.89
CA MET A 301 -6.76 -17.21 0.86
C MET A 301 -6.45 -17.94 2.17
N LYS A 302 -6.82 -17.39 3.33
CA LYS A 302 -6.66 -18.03 4.65
C LYS A 302 -7.32 -19.42 4.77
N VAL A 303 -8.42 -19.67 4.05
CA VAL A 303 -9.07 -20.98 4.02
C VAL A 303 -8.20 -21.95 3.24
N ALA A 304 -7.78 -21.58 2.02
CA ALA A 304 -6.90 -22.41 1.21
C ALA A 304 -5.55 -22.69 1.90
N GLU A 305 -4.99 -21.69 2.58
CA GLU A 305 -3.76 -21.85 3.37
C GLU A 305 -3.96 -22.82 4.53
N ALA A 306 -5.01 -22.66 5.34
CA ALA A 306 -5.31 -23.59 6.43
C ALA A 306 -5.47 -25.04 5.92
N LEU A 307 -6.18 -25.21 4.80
CA LEU A 307 -6.32 -26.50 4.13
C LEU A 307 -4.96 -27.04 3.65
N SER A 308 -4.09 -26.19 3.10
CA SER A 308 -2.74 -26.60 2.69
C SER A 308 -1.86 -27.09 3.85
N PHE A 309 -2.12 -26.61 5.07
CA PHE A 309 -1.51 -27.07 6.33
C PHE A 309 -2.29 -28.22 6.99
N GLY A 310 -3.23 -28.84 6.28
CA GLY A 310 -3.96 -30.01 6.76
C GLY A 310 -4.90 -29.71 7.93
N LYS A 311 -5.28 -28.44 8.15
CA LYS A 311 -6.12 -28.03 9.29
C LYS A 311 -7.60 -28.18 8.95
N PRO A 312 -8.43 -28.69 9.89
CA PRO A 312 -9.87 -28.55 9.78
C PRO A 312 -10.26 -27.07 9.84
N VAL A 313 -11.25 -26.67 9.03
CA VAL A 313 -11.69 -25.28 8.93
C VAL A 313 -13.20 -25.20 9.15
N ILE A 314 -13.64 -24.29 10.01
CA ILE A 314 -15.06 -23.97 10.24
C ILE A 314 -15.29 -22.51 9.85
N GLY A 315 -16.39 -22.20 9.17
CA GLY A 315 -16.61 -20.83 8.75
C GLY A 315 -17.98 -20.56 8.18
N THR A 316 -18.19 -19.30 7.83
CA THR A 316 -19.42 -18.86 7.21
C THR A 316 -19.47 -19.25 5.73
N ALA A 317 -20.67 -19.24 5.14
CA ALA A 317 -20.82 -19.44 3.68
C ALA A 317 -19.94 -18.47 2.87
N LEU A 318 -19.84 -17.21 3.30
CA LEU A 318 -18.99 -16.19 2.68
C LEU A 318 -17.49 -16.46 2.87
N GLY A 319 -17.10 -17.17 3.94
CA GLY A 319 -15.72 -17.62 4.16
C GLY A 319 -15.26 -18.65 3.14
N PHE A 320 -16.18 -19.47 2.62
CA PHE A 320 -15.92 -20.56 1.69
C PHE A 320 -16.38 -20.31 0.24
N GLU A 321 -16.75 -19.08 -0.09
CA GLU A 321 -17.04 -18.69 -1.48
C GLU A 321 -15.84 -19.04 -2.39
N GLY A 322 -16.12 -19.64 -3.55
CA GLY A 322 -15.09 -20.12 -4.48
C GLY A 322 -14.45 -21.49 -4.18
N PHE A 323 -14.81 -22.18 -3.09
CA PHE A 323 -14.28 -23.51 -2.75
C PHE A 323 -15.20 -24.69 -3.10
N ASP A 324 -16.49 -24.44 -3.38
CA ASP A 324 -17.54 -25.47 -3.54
C ASP A 324 -17.69 -26.42 -2.34
N PRO A 325 -17.86 -25.90 -1.10
CA PRO A 325 -17.90 -26.72 0.11
C PRO A 325 -19.16 -27.59 0.18
N VAL A 326 -19.02 -28.84 0.64
CA VAL A 326 -20.17 -29.75 0.89
C VAL A 326 -20.54 -29.88 2.37
N ALA A 327 -19.61 -29.64 3.30
CA ALA A 327 -19.85 -29.81 4.72
C ALA A 327 -20.70 -28.66 5.31
N PRO A 328 -21.66 -28.94 6.21
CA PRO A 328 -22.46 -27.91 6.89
C PRO A 328 -21.60 -26.88 7.66
N ALA A 329 -20.49 -27.33 8.26
CA ALA A 329 -19.54 -26.49 8.99
C ALA A 329 -18.85 -25.40 8.13
N HIS A 330 -18.99 -25.47 6.81
CA HIS A 330 -18.45 -24.50 5.85
C HIS A 330 -19.51 -23.49 5.35
N ARG A 331 -20.75 -23.60 5.81
CA ARG A 331 -21.91 -22.81 5.31
C ARG A 331 -22.68 -22.11 6.42
N LEU A 332 -22.00 -21.79 7.53
CA LEU A 332 -22.66 -21.22 8.70
C LEU A 332 -23.11 -19.77 8.41
N PRO A 333 -24.27 -19.33 8.93
CA PRO A 333 -24.82 -18.02 8.57
C PRO A 333 -24.20 -16.86 9.34
N THR A 334 -23.65 -17.09 10.55
CA THR A 334 -23.16 -16.02 11.43
C THR A 334 -21.92 -16.42 12.22
N ALA A 335 -21.25 -15.42 12.83
CA ALA A 335 -20.10 -15.64 13.71
C ALA A 335 -20.49 -16.47 14.95
N GLU A 336 -21.70 -16.29 15.47
CA GLU A 336 -22.24 -17.02 16.61
C GLU A 336 -22.50 -18.50 16.25
N ALA A 337 -22.96 -18.77 15.03
CA ALA A 337 -23.10 -20.14 14.52
C ALA A 337 -21.73 -20.82 14.35
N VAL A 338 -20.70 -20.09 13.88
CA VAL A 338 -19.31 -20.59 13.82
C VAL A 338 -18.83 -20.96 15.22
N LYS A 339 -19.06 -20.11 16.23
CA LYS A 339 -18.72 -20.41 17.62
C LYS A 339 -19.44 -21.67 18.13
N ALA A 340 -20.75 -21.78 17.89
CA ALA A 340 -21.54 -22.93 18.32
C ALA A 340 -21.02 -24.25 17.73
N GLU A 341 -20.68 -24.26 16.44
CA GLU A 341 -20.13 -25.44 15.76
C GLU A 341 -18.75 -25.83 16.32
N VAL A 342 -17.86 -24.84 16.54
CA VAL A 342 -16.55 -25.09 17.16
C VAL A 342 -16.71 -25.73 18.54
N LEU A 343 -17.62 -25.22 19.38
CA LEU A 343 -17.85 -25.75 20.72
C LEU A 343 -18.49 -27.14 20.69
N ALA A 344 -19.40 -27.40 19.74
CA ALA A 344 -20.00 -28.72 19.56
C ALA A 344 -18.96 -29.78 19.18
N LEU A 345 -17.98 -29.41 18.35
CA LEU A 345 -16.93 -30.33 17.89
C LEU A 345 -15.70 -30.40 18.82
N ALA A 346 -15.58 -29.52 19.82
CA ALA A 346 -14.35 -29.33 20.58
C ALA A 346 -13.81 -30.64 21.22
N ASP A 347 -14.70 -31.49 21.72
CA ASP A 347 -14.37 -32.79 22.32
C ASP A 347 -14.94 -33.99 21.53
N ASP A 348 -15.50 -33.76 20.33
CA ASP A 348 -16.02 -34.82 19.44
C ASP A 348 -14.95 -35.27 18.43
N ALA A 349 -14.14 -36.24 18.83
CA ALA A 349 -13.09 -36.79 17.98
C ALA A 349 -13.62 -37.37 16.65
N ALA A 350 -14.84 -37.92 16.64
CA ALA A 350 -15.44 -38.50 15.43
C ALA A 350 -15.89 -37.40 14.46
N GLY A 351 -16.53 -36.35 14.97
CA GLY A 351 -16.90 -35.16 14.22
C GLY A 351 -15.69 -34.41 13.69
N LEU A 352 -14.62 -34.24 14.49
CA LEU A 352 -13.36 -33.64 14.05
C LEU A 352 -12.69 -34.45 12.94
N ALA A 353 -12.72 -35.79 13.02
CA ALA A 353 -12.23 -36.65 11.95
C ALA A 353 -13.07 -36.54 10.68
N ALA A 354 -14.39 -36.43 10.79
CA ALA A 354 -15.28 -36.23 9.65
C ALA A 354 -15.06 -34.87 8.97
N LEU A 355 -14.95 -33.79 9.76
CA LEU A 355 -14.64 -32.45 9.27
C LEU A 355 -13.27 -32.43 8.57
N THR A 356 -12.25 -33.04 9.18
CA THR A 356 -10.90 -33.09 8.60
C THR A 356 -10.89 -33.81 7.25
N ARG A 357 -11.63 -34.92 7.09
CA ARG A 357 -11.79 -35.60 5.80
C ARG A 357 -12.51 -34.70 4.78
N ALA A 358 -13.59 -34.04 5.19
CA ALA A 358 -14.30 -33.12 4.29
C ALA A 358 -13.42 -31.95 3.83
N CYS A 359 -12.54 -31.44 4.70
CA CYS A 359 -11.53 -30.43 4.35
C CYS A 359 -10.48 -31.00 3.36
N ALA A 360 -10.02 -32.24 3.55
CA ALA A 360 -9.09 -32.89 2.63
C ALA A 360 -9.69 -33.07 1.23
N ASP A 361 -10.93 -33.55 1.15
CA ASP A 361 -11.66 -33.73 -0.11
C ASP A 361 -11.91 -32.39 -0.80
N LEU A 362 -12.29 -31.36 -0.04
CA LEU A 362 -12.48 -30.00 -0.52
C LEU A 362 -11.18 -29.45 -1.14
N PHE A 363 -10.06 -29.59 -0.44
CA PHE A 363 -8.77 -29.10 -0.89
C PHE A 363 -8.28 -29.82 -2.15
N ALA A 364 -8.41 -31.15 -2.19
CA ALA A 364 -8.06 -31.95 -3.36
C ALA A 364 -8.90 -31.56 -4.58
N GLY A 365 -10.22 -31.45 -4.42
CA GLY A 365 -11.13 -31.04 -5.49
C GLY A 365 -10.84 -29.62 -5.98
N TYR A 366 -10.62 -28.68 -5.06
CA TYR A 366 -10.24 -27.30 -5.39
C TYR A 366 -8.95 -27.24 -6.21
N ASN A 367 -7.89 -27.93 -5.76
CA ASN A 367 -6.60 -27.93 -6.46
C ASN A 367 -6.66 -28.60 -7.83
N ALA A 368 -7.45 -29.66 -7.98
CA ALA A 368 -7.67 -30.29 -9.29
C ALA A 368 -8.34 -29.31 -10.28
N ARG A 369 -9.34 -28.55 -9.84
CA ARG A 369 -9.97 -27.50 -10.66
C ARG A 369 -9.00 -26.37 -10.98
N ALA A 370 -8.18 -25.94 -10.02
CA ALA A 370 -7.15 -24.93 -10.24
C ALA A 370 -6.10 -25.37 -11.28
N GLU A 371 -5.64 -26.62 -11.20
CA GLU A 371 -4.67 -27.18 -12.16
C GLU A 371 -5.24 -27.28 -13.58
N GLN A 372 -6.52 -27.68 -13.71
CA GLN A 372 -7.22 -27.69 -15.00
C GLN A 372 -7.36 -26.27 -15.56
N ALA A 373 -7.69 -25.29 -14.72
CA ALA A 373 -7.79 -23.89 -15.10
C ALA A 373 -6.43 -23.30 -15.52
N GLU A 374 -5.35 -23.62 -14.80
CA GLU A 374 -3.98 -23.23 -15.18
C GLU A 374 -3.61 -23.82 -16.55
N THR A 375 -3.87 -25.11 -16.76
CA THR A 375 -3.61 -25.78 -18.05
C THR A 375 -4.38 -25.12 -19.20
N ALA A 376 -5.66 -24.80 -18.98
CA ALA A 376 -6.49 -24.11 -19.96
C ALA A 376 -5.97 -22.69 -20.27
N LEU A 377 -5.50 -21.94 -19.25
CA LEU A 377 -4.89 -20.63 -19.47
C LEU A 377 -3.64 -20.74 -20.35
N LEU A 378 -2.73 -21.66 -20.03
CA LEU A 378 -1.50 -21.85 -20.79
C LEU A 378 -1.78 -22.25 -22.25
N ALA A 379 -2.79 -23.08 -22.48
CA ALA A 379 -3.25 -23.39 -23.83
C ALA A 379 -3.77 -22.14 -24.57
N MET A 380 -4.52 -21.25 -23.90
CA MET A 380 -4.98 -20.00 -24.51
C MET A 380 -3.81 -19.07 -24.88
N LEU A 381 -2.76 -19.02 -24.05
CA LEU A 381 -1.57 -18.21 -24.32
C LEU A 381 -0.71 -18.79 -25.46
N SER A 382 -0.75 -20.10 -25.67
CA SER A 382 0.02 -20.79 -26.72
C SER A 382 -0.59 -20.64 -28.12
N VAL A 383 -1.91 -20.42 -28.23
CA VAL A 383 -2.62 -20.24 -29.52
C VAL A 383 -2.33 -18.87 -30.17
N SER A 384 -1.64 -17.97 -29.46
CA SER A 384 -1.24 -16.63 -29.91
C SER A 384 0.06 -16.61 -30.74
N ASP A 385 0.55 -17.75 -31.24
CA ASP A 385 1.76 -17.83 -32.08
C ASP A 385 1.54 -17.24 -33.49
N GLY A 386 1.36 -15.92 -33.56
CA GLY A 386 1.71 -15.12 -34.73
C GLY A 386 3.23 -15.11 -34.89
N LYS A 387 3.71 -15.35 -36.12
CA LYS A 387 5.15 -15.42 -36.43
C LYS A 387 5.91 -14.20 -35.90
N PRO A 388 7.13 -14.39 -35.35
CA PRO A 388 8.00 -13.28 -34.99
C PRO A 388 8.37 -12.47 -36.25
N SER A 389 8.25 -11.14 -36.14
CA SER A 389 8.85 -10.21 -37.09
C SER A 389 10.36 -10.18 -36.85
N GLU A 390 11.15 -10.54 -37.87
CA GLU A 390 12.61 -10.39 -37.86
C GLU A 390 12.98 -8.89 -37.92
N ALA A 391 13.25 -8.31 -36.74
CA ALA A 391 14.05 -7.09 -36.49
C ALA A 391 14.07 -6.93 -34.95
N ALA A 392 15.13 -6.59 -34.24
CA ALA A 392 16.45 -6.10 -34.57
C ALA A 392 17.41 -6.39 -33.41
N ALA A 393 18.66 -5.98 -33.64
CA ALA A 393 19.80 -5.88 -32.74
C ALA A 393 19.54 -5.90 -31.22
N SER A 394 20.34 -6.74 -30.57
CA SER A 394 20.76 -6.69 -29.18
C SER A 394 20.88 -5.27 -28.63
N VAL A 395 19.91 -4.84 -27.82
CA VAL A 395 20.15 -3.84 -26.79
C VAL A 395 20.66 -4.60 -25.57
N ALA A 396 21.88 -4.28 -25.14
CA ALA A 396 22.46 -4.88 -23.96
C ALA A 396 21.55 -4.62 -22.75
N PRO A 397 21.31 -5.62 -21.88
CA PRO A 397 20.61 -5.38 -20.63
C PRO A 397 21.42 -4.36 -19.82
N ALA A 398 20.74 -3.36 -19.26
CA ALA A 398 21.33 -2.59 -18.19
C ALA A 398 21.61 -3.57 -17.04
N THR A 399 22.89 -3.88 -16.83
CA THR A 399 23.34 -4.51 -15.61
C THR A 399 22.87 -3.62 -14.46
N ALA A 400 22.21 -4.20 -13.47
CA ALA A 400 21.99 -3.56 -12.19
C ALA A 400 23.37 -3.28 -11.61
N ASN A 401 23.94 -2.13 -11.96
CA ASN A 401 25.23 -1.70 -11.44
C ASN A 401 25.06 -1.43 -9.95
N ASP A 402 26.12 -1.79 -9.24
CA ASP A 402 26.36 -1.50 -7.85
C ASP A 402 25.95 -0.05 -7.51
N SER A 403 25.33 0.11 -6.34
CA SER A 403 24.68 1.36 -5.95
C SER A 403 25.61 2.57 -6.13
N ASP A 404 25.22 3.53 -6.97
CA ASP A 404 25.87 4.85 -7.00
C ASP A 404 25.59 5.53 -5.65
N ARG A 405 26.52 5.32 -4.70
CA ARG A 405 26.50 5.94 -3.38
C ARG A 405 27.10 7.34 -3.52
N VAL A 406 26.28 8.35 -3.28
CA VAL A 406 26.74 9.74 -3.21
C VAL A 406 26.60 10.22 -1.77
N VAL A 407 27.65 10.80 -1.21
CA VAL A 407 27.68 11.28 0.16
C VAL A 407 27.78 12.81 0.16
N THR A 408 26.90 13.45 0.92
CA THR A 408 26.91 14.90 1.18
C THR A 408 27.21 15.11 2.66
N PHE A 409 28.28 15.85 2.97
CA PHE A 409 28.63 16.17 4.35
C PHE A 409 27.85 17.37 4.85
N LEU A 410 27.31 17.25 6.07
CA LEU A 410 26.57 18.26 6.81
C LEU A 410 27.35 18.63 8.09
N GLU A 411 26.95 19.67 8.81
CA GLU A 411 27.65 20.08 10.04
C GLU A 411 27.45 19.06 11.18
N GLY A 412 26.24 18.52 11.30
CA GLY A 412 25.84 17.51 12.29
C GLY A 412 25.98 16.06 11.82
N GLY A 413 26.55 15.79 10.64
CA GLY A 413 26.72 14.43 10.12
C GLY A 413 26.81 14.36 8.59
N ARG A 414 26.16 13.35 8.00
CA ARG A 414 26.16 13.14 6.54
C ARG A 414 24.80 12.70 6.02
N LEU A 415 24.55 13.00 4.74
CA LEU A 415 23.42 12.54 3.94
C LEU A 415 23.95 11.60 2.85
N ASN A 416 23.43 10.37 2.82
CA ASN A 416 23.83 9.33 1.89
C ASN A 416 22.69 9.10 0.89
N ARG A 417 22.96 9.31 -0.40
CA ARG A 417 22.06 8.92 -1.49
C ARG A 417 22.33 7.47 -1.88
N GLU A 418 21.27 6.70 -2.00
CA GLU A 418 21.29 5.37 -2.58
C GLU A 418 20.38 5.33 -3.81
N THR A 419 20.91 4.79 -4.90
CA THR A 419 20.14 4.44 -6.09
C THR A 419 20.05 2.92 -6.17
N SER A 420 18.89 2.38 -5.83
CA SER A 420 18.59 0.94 -5.94
C SER A 420 17.08 0.78 -6.07
N LEU A 421 16.54 -0.41 -6.26
CA LEU A 421 15.09 -0.60 -6.14
C LEU A 421 14.67 -0.83 -4.66
N ARG A 422 15.64 -1.20 -3.79
CA ARG A 422 15.42 -1.64 -2.40
C ARG A 422 14.52 -0.69 -1.61
N SER A 423 13.83 -1.26 -0.62
CA SER A 423 12.77 -0.54 0.09
C SER A 423 12.68 -0.82 1.57
N ASP A 424 13.15 -1.96 2.04
CA ASP A 424 13.13 -2.39 3.42
C ASP A 424 14.10 -1.63 4.34
N LEU A 425 15.15 -1.02 3.78
CA LEU A 425 16.13 -0.25 4.56
C LEU A 425 15.53 1.05 5.12
N ARG A 426 15.13 1.01 6.39
CA ARG A 426 14.76 2.18 7.22
C ARG A 426 15.93 2.66 8.08
N ASP A 427 16.69 1.69 8.58
CA ASP A 427 17.86 1.85 9.43
C ASP A 427 18.99 1.03 8.83
N ASP A 428 20.09 1.70 8.51
CA ASP A 428 21.28 1.05 7.97
C ASP A 428 22.50 1.51 8.79
N PRO A 429 23.30 0.59 9.36
CA PRO A 429 24.44 0.95 10.19
C PRO A 429 25.45 1.88 9.50
N GLU A 430 25.59 1.78 8.17
CA GLU A 430 26.49 2.59 7.38
C GLU A 430 25.84 3.89 6.88
N ARG A 431 24.60 3.82 6.40
CA ARG A 431 23.90 4.93 5.73
C ARG A 431 23.11 5.82 6.70
N GLY A 432 22.70 5.28 7.84
CA GLY A 432 21.89 5.95 8.85
C GLY A 432 20.39 5.72 8.68
N LEU A 433 19.60 6.69 9.13
CA LEU A 433 18.14 6.66 9.11
C LEU A 433 17.60 7.13 7.77
N LEU A 434 16.61 6.45 7.20
CA LEU A 434 15.92 6.90 5.99
C LEU A 434 15.22 8.24 6.24
N VAL A 435 15.46 9.22 5.36
CA VAL A 435 14.89 10.58 5.45
C VAL A 435 13.83 10.80 4.37
N ALA A 436 14.12 10.41 3.13
CA ALA A 436 13.24 10.66 2.00
C ALA A 436 13.47 9.68 0.84
N THR A 437 12.44 9.53 0.00
CA THR A 437 12.47 8.84 -1.29
C THR A 437 12.03 9.82 -2.38
N GLU A 438 12.65 9.78 -3.54
CA GLU A 438 12.25 10.64 -4.65
C GLU A 438 10.96 10.17 -5.35
N ARG A 439 10.11 11.12 -5.72
CA ARG A 439 8.92 10.94 -6.57
C ARG A 439 9.28 11.25 -8.02
N VAL A 440 10.15 10.45 -8.64
CA VAL A 440 10.43 10.58 -10.09
C VAL A 440 9.44 9.72 -10.86
N ALA A 441 8.51 10.36 -11.56
CA ALA A 441 7.72 9.67 -12.58
C ALA A 441 8.65 9.21 -13.72
N PRO A 442 8.36 8.07 -14.39
CA PRO A 442 9.06 7.69 -15.62
C PRO A 442 9.20 8.91 -16.55
N PRO A 443 10.41 9.28 -17.00
CA PRO A 443 10.56 10.39 -17.93
C PRO A 443 9.95 9.97 -19.27
N GLY A 444 9.26 10.88 -19.93
CA GLY A 444 8.49 10.62 -21.15
C GLY A 444 9.22 9.78 -22.22
N ALA A 445 9.99 10.41 -23.12
CA ALA A 445 10.56 9.75 -24.30
C ALA A 445 11.94 9.10 -24.09
N ASP A 446 12.57 9.33 -22.94
CA ASP A 446 13.89 8.78 -22.58
C ASP A 446 13.78 7.31 -22.12
N PRO A 447 14.87 6.52 -22.20
CA PRO A 447 14.85 5.15 -21.70
C PRO A 447 14.51 5.13 -20.20
N TYR A 448 13.47 4.38 -19.85
CA TYR A 448 13.06 4.20 -18.47
C TYR A 448 14.12 3.40 -17.70
N THR A 449 14.80 4.07 -16.77
CA THR A 449 15.77 3.45 -15.86
C THR A 449 15.08 3.20 -14.51
N PRO A 450 14.76 1.95 -14.15
CA PRO A 450 14.09 1.62 -12.89
C PRO A 450 15.06 1.82 -11.73
N ALA A 451 15.07 3.03 -11.16
CA ALA A 451 15.96 3.40 -10.07
C ALA A 451 15.17 4.18 -9.01
N ARG A 452 15.19 3.71 -7.77
CA ARG A 452 14.67 4.46 -6.62
C ARG A 452 15.82 5.22 -6.00
N ARG A 453 15.73 6.56 -5.98
CA ARG A 453 16.69 7.40 -5.25
C ARG A 453 16.16 7.63 -3.84
N ARG A 454 16.97 7.28 -2.84
CA ARG A 454 16.66 7.40 -1.41
C ARG A 454 17.78 8.12 -0.69
N TRP A 455 17.44 8.86 0.35
CA TRP A 455 18.41 9.58 1.17
C TRP A 455 18.34 9.13 2.63
N PHE A 456 19.50 8.83 3.19
CA PHE A 456 19.68 8.41 4.57
C PHE A 456 20.57 9.41 5.31
N ALA A 457 20.25 9.74 6.55
CA ALA A 457 21.04 10.64 7.37
C ALA A 457 21.66 9.92 8.55
N ARG A 458 22.96 10.15 8.76
CA ARG A 458 23.73 9.57 9.86
C ARG A 458 24.44 10.69 10.61
N ALA A 459 24.29 10.71 11.92
CA ALA A 459 25.08 11.58 12.79
C ALA A 459 26.53 11.08 12.84
N GLU A 460 27.49 11.99 12.86
CA GLU A 460 28.90 11.67 13.03
C GLU A 460 29.42 12.37 14.29
N GLU A 461 30.16 11.63 15.12
CA GLU A 461 30.74 12.15 16.35
C GLU A 461 32.13 12.75 16.08
N GLY A 462 32.24 14.07 16.19
CA GLY A 462 33.53 14.78 16.13
C GLY A 462 33.96 15.21 14.72
N LYS A 463 34.87 16.20 14.66
CA LYS A 463 35.50 16.69 13.42
C LYS A 463 36.38 15.59 12.82
N THR A 464 35.81 14.65 12.09
CA THR A 464 36.60 13.72 11.28
C THR A 464 37.34 14.55 10.22
N GLU A 465 38.66 14.42 10.17
CA GLU A 465 39.51 15.15 9.21
C GLU A 465 39.00 14.91 7.78
N ARG A 466 38.48 15.97 7.14
CA ARG A 466 38.02 15.94 5.75
C ARG A 466 39.21 15.57 4.87
N ARG A 467 39.17 14.40 4.22
CA ARG A 467 40.12 14.09 3.14
C ARG A 467 39.80 15.00 1.95
N GLN A 468 40.83 15.66 1.41
CA GLN A 468 40.68 16.61 0.29
C GLN A 468 40.15 15.94 -1.01
N ASP A 469 40.13 14.61 -1.07
CA ASP A 469 39.64 13.84 -2.22
C ASP A 469 38.13 13.52 -2.18
N GLU A 470 37.41 13.90 -1.11
CA GLU A 470 35.97 13.67 -0.94
C GLU A 470 35.13 14.92 -1.29
N ALA A 471 35.41 15.53 -2.44
CA ALA A 471 34.54 16.58 -2.98
C ALA A 471 33.19 15.96 -3.39
N GLY A 472 32.14 16.21 -2.59
CA GLY A 472 30.78 15.79 -2.91
C GLY A 472 30.34 16.27 -4.29
N SER A 473 29.65 15.42 -5.04
CA SER A 473 29.10 15.78 -6.36
C SER A 473 28.08 16.93 -6.21
N PRO A 474 28.05 17.93 -7.11
CA PRO A 474 27.04 18.99 -7.11
C PRO A 474 25.59 18.47 -7.24
N ASP A 475 25.42 17.22 -7.67
CA ASP A 475 24.13 16.52 -7.86
C ASP A 475 23.65 15.76 -6.59
N ALA A 476 24.19 16.12 -5.42
CA ALA A 476 24.02 15.39 -4.16
C ALA A 476 23.06 16.04 -3.13
N GLY A 477 22.51 17.21 -3.45
CA GLY A 477 21.53 17.91 -2.62
C GLY A 477 20.09 17.41 -2.82
N LEU A 478 19.16 17.90 -1.99
CA LEU A 478 17.72 17.63 -2.11
C LEU A 478 16.96 18.71 -2.89
N ALA A 479 17.60 19.84 -3.22
CA ALA A 479 16.96 21.00 -3.82
C ALA A 479 16.26 20.68 -5.15
N GLY A 480 15.06 21.23 -5.35
CA GLY A 480 14.25 21.06 -6.56
C GLY A 480 13.63 19.67 -6.76
N LEU A 481 14.00 18.67 -5.94
CA LEU A 481 13.45 17.33 -6.03
C LEU A 481 11.99 17.31 -5.56
N ARG A 482 11.24 16.29 -6.00
CA ARG A 482 9.95 15.93 -5.39
C ARG A 482 10.19 14.74 -4.50
N LEU A 483 9.85 14.84 -3.21
CA LEU A 483 10.17 13.82 -2.23
C LEU A 483 8.92 13.29 -1.51
N ALA A 484 8.96 12.02 -1.12
CA ALA A 484 8.13 11.46 -0.07
C ALA A 484 9.00 11.30 1.19
N LEU A 485 8.64 11.94 2.30
CA LEU A 485 9.40 11.86 3.55
C LEU A 485 9.21 10.50 4.24
N SER A 486 10.21 10.09 5.02
CA SER A 486 10.14 8.92 5.88
C SER A 486 9.49 9.26 7.23
N PRO A 487 8.51 8.49 7.72
CA PRO A 487 7.87 8.74 9.00
C PRO A 487 8.85 8.76 10.19
N GLU A 488 9.91 7.96 10.18
CA GLU A 488 10.90 7.84 11.26
C GLU A 488 11.68 9.15 11.50
N TRP A 489 11.82 9.96 10.45
CA TRP A 489 12.43 11.29 10.50
C TRP A 489 11.47 12.35 11.08
N VAL A 490 10.20 12.32 10.67
CA VAL A 490 9.20 13.36 11.02
C VAL A 490 8.51 13.05 12.35
N ARG A 491 8.08 11.80 12.56
CA ARG A 491 7.30 11.34 13.72
C ARG A 491 8.19 11.06 14.93
N ASP A 492 9.22 10.24 14.73
CA ASP A 492 9.95 9.63 15.86
C ASP A 492 11.14 10.46 16.34
N ARG A 493 11.52 11.50 15.58
CA ARG A 493 12.62 12.45 15.89
C ARG A 493 13.93 11.76 16.31
N ARG A 494 14.25 10.63 15.67
CA ARG A 494 15.40 9.77 16.01
C ARG A 494 16.78 10.38 15.70
N LEU A 495 16.84 11.47 14.94
CA LEU A 495 18.10 12.16 14.61
C LEU A 495 18.41 13.29 15.60
N PRO A 496 19.70 13.56 15.92
CA PRO A 496 20.09 14.65 16.82
C PRO A 496 19.70 16.05 16.30
N PRO A 497 19.36 17.02 17.16
CA PRO A 497 18.90 18.35 16.75
C PRO A 497 19.78 19.09 15.73
N PRO A 498 21.14 19.07 15.80
CA PRO A 498 21.98 19.73 14.80
C PRO A 498 21.79 19.15 13.39
N LEU A 499 21.82 17.81 13.27
CA LEU A 499 21.58 17.13 12.01
C LEU A 499 20.15 17.37 11.51
N ARG A 500 19.18 17.52 12.42
CA ARG A 500 17.81 17.87 12.03
C ARG A 500 17.74 19.26 11.39
N ALA A 501 18.44 20.24 11.95
CA ALA A 501 18.51 21.59 11.40
C ALA A 501 19.19 21.60 10.02
N ASP A 502 20.28 20.86 9.85
CA ASP A 502 20.98 20.75 8.55
C ASP A 502 20.09 20.13 7.46
N LEU A 503 19.33 19.08 7.81
CA LEU A 503 18.38 18.47 6.89
C LEU A 503 17.25 19.43 6.51
N ALA A 504 16.79 20.26 7.45
CA ALA A 504 15.80 21.29 7.14
C ALA A 504 16.32 22.32 6.13
N VAL A 505 17.62 22.64 6.17
CA VAL A 505 18.26 23.48 5.14
C VAL A 505 18.26 22.78 3.78
N GLN A 506 18.60 21.49 3.72
CA GLN A 506 18.56 20.73 2.47
C GLN A 506 17.14 20.61 1.89
N LEU A 507 16.13 20.51 2.75
CA LEU A 507 14.72 20.41 2.37
C LEU A 507 14.07 21.76 2.05
N ALA A 508 14.71 22.89 2.38
CA ALA A 508 14.11 24.21 2.24
C ALA A 508 13.72 24.54 0.79
N ASP A 509 14.49 24.04 -0.18
CA ASP A 509 14.30 24.26 -1.63
C ASP A 509 13.69 23.05 -2.37
N VAL A 510 13.19 22.05 -1.63
CA VAL A 510 12.43 20.93 -2.21
C VAL A 510 11.07 21.42 -2.72
N ALA A 511 10.53 20.79 -3.75
CA ALA A 511 9.19 21.09 -4.23
C ALA A 511 8.16 20.81 -3.11
N ALA A 512 7.45 21.86 -2.65
CA ALA A 512 6.46 21.75 -1.60
C ALA A 512 5.15 21.13 -2.12
N ASP A 513 4.50 20.31 -1.29
CA ASP A 513 3.15 19.81 -1.55
C ASP A 513 2.09 20.90 -1.36
N TRP A 514 2.37 21.87 -0.49
CA TRP A 514 1.53 23.05 -0.28
C TRP A 514 2.35 24.24 0.22
N GLU A 515 1.89 25.43 -0.15
CA GLU A 515 2.47 26.69 0.30
C GLU A 515 1.39 27.59 0.89
N ALA A 516 1.76 28.37 1.88
CA ALA A 516 0.88 29.35 2.49
C ALA A 516 1.64 30.64 2.82
N GLN A 517 0.96 31.77 2.71
CA GLN A 517 1.40 32.99 3.38
C GLN A 517 0.76 33.09 4.75
N ALA A 518 1.50 33.66 5.69
CA ALA A 518 1.07 33.85 7.06
C ALA A 518 1.30 35.29 7.52
N VAL A 519 0.34 35.83 8.27
CA VAL A 519 0.47 37.12 8.95
C VAL A 519 0.56 36.90 10.45
N ARG A 520 1.46 37.63 11.10
CA ARG A 520 1.59 37.62 12.56
C ARG A 520 0.41 38.34 13.20
N VAL A 521 -0.29 37.64 14.09
CA VAL A 521 -1.45 38.18 14.82
C VAL A 521 -1.07 38.64 16.22
N GLY A 522 -0.06 38.00 16.82
CA GLY A 522 0.44 38.39 18.13
C GLY A 522 1.52 37.47 18.66
N THR A 523 2.18 37.92 19.71
CA THR A 523 3.24 37.18 20.41
C THR A 523 2.97 37.22 21.91
N ALA A 524 3.00 36.06 22.56
CA ALA A 524 2.82 35.92 24.01
C ALA A 524 3.85 34.92 24.55
N GLY A 525 4.73 35.37 25.44
CA GLY A 525 5.86 34.57 25.89
C GLY A 525 6.78 34.17 24.74
N ASP A 526 7.05 32.87 24.61
CA ASP A 526 7.81 32.27 23.51
C ASP A 526 6.96 31.92 22.27
N GLY A 527 5.63 32.07 22.38
CA GLY A 527 4.66 31.71 21.36
C GLY A 527 4.33 32.87 20.42
N THR A 528 4.50 32.64 19.12
CA THR A 528 4.01 33.52 18.05
C THR A 528 2.78 32.92 17.41
N THR A 529 1.69 33.69 17.33
CA THR A 529 0.47 33.29 16.61
C THR A 529 0.43 33.88 15.21
N LEU A 530 0.21 33.02 14.24
CA LEU A 530 0.09 33.33 12.82
C LEU A 530 -1.34 33.04 12.34
N ALA A 531 -1.89 33.89 11.47
CA ALA A 531 -3.08 33.60 10.69
C ALA A 531 -2.67 33.18 9.28
N LEU A 532 -3.14 32.01 8.85
CA LEU A 532 -2.84 31.43 7.54
C LEU A 532 -3.92 30.41 7.14
N THR A 533 -3.84 29.94 5.90
CA THR A 533 -4.59 28.77 5.43
C THR A 533 -3.65 27.58 5.36
N LEU A 534 -4.07 26.43 5.90
CA LEU A 534 -3.30 25.18 5.92
C LEU A 534 -4.15 24.00 5.43
N PRO A 535 -3.54 22.86 5.05
CA PRO A 535 -4.31 21.67 4.69
C PRO A 535 -5.34 21.31 5.76
N ARG A 536 -6.60 21.12 5.35
CA ARG A 536 -7.74 20.99 6.26
C ARG A 536 -7.53 19.93 7.35
N HIS A 537 -6.90 18.80 7.03
CA HIS A 537 -6.66 17.75 8.02
C HIS A 537 -5.73 18.21 9.15
N LEU A 538 -4.75 19.08 8.86
CA LEU A 538 -3.86 19.67 9.86
C LEU A 538 -4.57 20.69 10.76
N ALA A 539 -5.75 21.19 10.35
CA ALA A 539 -6.53 22.11 11.16
C ALA A 539 -7.30 21.40 12.29
N PHE A 540 -7.43 20.07 12.25
CA PHE A 540 -8.21 19.30 13.21
C PHE A 540 -7.39 18.16 13.81
N GLY A 541 -7.27 18.12 15.14
CA GLY A 541 -6.58 17.06 15.86
C GLY A 541 -5.09 17.32 16.07
N THR A 542 -4.40 16.34 16.67
CA THR A 542 -2.96 16.36 16.90
C THR A 542 -2.27 15.44 15.91
N HIS A 543 -1.36 15.99 15.12
CA HIS A 543 -0.66 15.26 14.07
C HIS A 543 0.84 15.29 14.32
N PRO A 544 1.57 14.17 14.16
CA PRO A 544 3.04 14.18 14.21
C PRO A 544 3.62 15.16 13.19
N HIS A 545 4.53 16.03 13.61
CA HIS A 545 5.08 17.07 12.74
C HIS A 545 6.50 17.46 13.16
N ALA A 546 7.20 18.09 12.23
CA ALA A 546 8.42 18.85 12.48
C ALA A 546 8.32 20.20 11.77
N ALA A 547 8.60 21.29 12.47
CA ALA A 547 8.57 22.63 11.90
C ALA A 547 9.92 23.30 12.13
N PHE A 548 10.45 23.98 11.11
CA PHE A 548 11.76 24.63 11.18
C PHE A 548 11.66 26.06 10.68
N ARG A 549 12.19 27.01 11.45
CA ARG A 549 12.46 28.35 10.96
C ARG A 549 13.75 28.29 10.13
N ILE A 550 13.63 28.50 8.83
CA ILE A 550 14.76 28.53 7.89
C ILE A 550 15.46 29.89 8.01
N GLY A 551 16.79 29.87 8.12
CA GLY A 551 17.63 31.05 8.27
C GLY A 551 19.01 30.73 8.87
N THR A 552 19.72 31.74 9.36
CA THR A 552 21.04 31.58 9.98
C THR A 552 21.00 32.05 11.45
N PRO A 553 20.95 31.14 12.44
CA PRO A 553 20.87 29.69 12.33
C PRO A 553 19.45 29.18 12.03
N THR A 554 19.36 28.05 11.32
CA THR A 554 18.11 27.30 11.16
C THR A 554 17.81 26.57 12.46
N ARG A 555 16.54 26.59 12.90
CA ARG A 555 16.14 26.00 14.18
C ARG A 555 14.80 25.30 14.07
N GLU A 556 14.68 24.16 14.74
CA GLU A 556 13.39 23.51 14.95
C GLU A 556 12.54 24.35 15.91
N ILE A 557 11.26 24.53 15.56
CA ILE A 557 10.26 25.27 16.32
C ILE A 557 9.10 24.34 16.66
N THR A 558 8.38 24.65 17.74
CA THR A 558 7.32 23.76 18.24
C THR A 558 5.96 24.29 17.80
N LEU A 559 5.16 23.45 17.12
CA LEU A 559 3.75 23.75 16.87
C LEU A 559 2.99 23.66 18.20
N GLY A 560 2.34 24.75 18.57
CA GLY A 560 1.42 24.81 19.69
C GLY A 560 -0.01 24.58 19.24
N ARG A 561 -0.88 25.53 19.56
CA ARG A 561 -2.32 25.43 19.27
C ARG A 561 -2.62 25.73 17.80
N VAL A 562 -3.46 24.89 17.19
CA VAL A 562 -4.12 25.15 15.90
C VAL A 562 -5.60 25.40 16.17
N THR A 563 -6.12 26.55 15.75
CA THR A 563 -7.52 26.94 15.93
C THR A 563 -8.14 27.24 14.57
N PRO A 564 -9.04 26.39 14.06
CA PRO A 564 -9.79 26.67 12.84
C PRO A 564 -10.53 28.00 12.93
N LEU A 565 -10.42 28.82 11.90
CA LEU A 565 -11.14 30.09 11.81
C LEU A 565 -12.45 29.85 11.07
N ASN A 566 -13.57 30.27 11.67
CA ASN A 566 -14.87 30.15 11.04
C ASN A 566 -15.07 31.31 10.04
N THR A 567 -14.95 31.02 8.75
CA THR A 567 -15.11 32.01 7.67
C THR A 567 -16.54 32.20 7.18
N SER A 568 -17.55 31.57 7.80
CA SER A 568 -18.96 31.76 7.41
C SER A 568 -19.47 33.22 7.51
N ARG A 569 -18.68 34.13 8.11
CA ARG A 569 -18.98 35.56 8.24
C ARG A 569 -18.00 36.50 7.53
N ILE A 570 -16.99 35.95 6.83
CA ILE A 570 -15.96 36.74 6.13
C ILE A 570 -16.01 36.33 4.66
N PRO A 571 -16.28 37.24 3.71
CA PRO A 571 -16.14 36.92 2.29
C PRO A 571 -14.73 36.37 2.06
N MET A 572 -14.61 35.15 1.54
CA MET A 572 -13.31 34.52 1.24
C MET A 572 -12.39 35.39 0.36
N TYR A 573 -12.98 36.37 -0.33
CA TYR A 573 -12.32 37.33 -1.21
C TYR A 573 -11.87 38.64 -0.53
N SER A 574 -12.17 38.89 0.75
CA SER A 574 -11.94 40.21 1.38
C SER A 574 -10.72 40.31 2.31
N SER A 575 -9.94 39.24 2.49
CA SER A 575 -8.65 39.31 3.18
C SER A 575 -7.56 38.68 2.30
N ALA A 576 -6.78 39.54 1.64
CA ALA A 576 -5.65 39.14 0.80
C ALA A 576 -4.68 38.20 1.56
N TYR A 577 -4.58 38.36 2.88
CA TYR A 577 -3.62 37.70 3.76
C TYR A 577 -3.93 36.23 4.11
N ILE A 578 -5.19 35.79 4.03
CA ILE A 578 -5.60 34.40 4.31
C ILE A 578 -5.80 33.60 3.00
N SER A 579 -5.76 34.29 1.85
CA SER A 579 -6.11 33.73 0.54
C SER A 579 -4.97 33.09 -0.25
N ALA A 580 -3.70 33.39 0.09
CA ALA A 580 -2.54 32.85 -0.61
C ALA A 580 -2.18 31.46 -0.09
N TYR A 581 -2.99 30.47 -0.47
CA TYR A 581 -2.75 29.05 -0.28
C TYR A 581 -2.69 28.35 -1.63
N THR A 582 -1.63 27.62 -1.88
CA THR A 582 -1.49 26.78 -3.07
C THR A 582 -1.19 25.36 -2.64
N SER A 583 -1.65 24.40 -3.43
CA SER A 583 -1.25 23.01 -3.25
C SER A 583 -0.98 22.36 -4.59
N ALA A 584 0.10 21.58 -4.66
CA ALA A 584 0.41 20.69 -5.77
C ALA A 584 -0.46 19.41 -5.75
N ARG A 585 -1.28 19.23 -4.71
CA ARG A 585 -2.04 18.02 -4.41
C ARG A 585 -3.53 18.32 -4.24
N ALA A 586 -4.37 17.68 -5.06
CA ALA A 586 -5.81 17.89 -5.02
C ALA A 586 -6.48 17.40 -3.71
N ASP A 587 -5.82 16.51 -2.97
CA ASP A 587 -6.29 15.97 -1.69
C ASP A 587 -5.98 16.86 -0.47
N LEU A 588 -5.37 18.04 -0.68
CA LEU A 588 -5.05 19.01 0.36
C LEU A 588 -5.92 20.28 0.24
N PRO A 589 -7.23 20.23 0.53
CA PRO A 589 -8.04 21.44 0.54
C PRO A 589 -7.60 22.35 1.70
N GLY A 590 -7.49 23.66 1.46
CA GLY A 590 -7.13 24.63 2.48
C GLY A 590 -8.24 24.90 3.49
N ALA A 591 -7.86 25.11 4.75
CA ALA A 591 -8.73 25.62 5.82
C ALA A 591 -8.01 26.78 6.55
N PRO A 592 -8.66 27.95 6.68
CA PRO A 592 -8.14 29.05 7.49
C PRO A 592 -8.00 28.66 8.97
N ALA A 593 -6.87 29.02 9.57
CA ALA A 593 -6.62 28.79 10.98
C ALA A 593 -5.70 29.86 11.60
N ALA A 594 -5.79 30.00 12.92
CA ALA A 594 -4.76 30.61 13.73
C ALA A 594 -3.85 29.51 14.29
N VAL A 595 -2.54 29.64 14.06
CA VAL A 595 -1.53 28.65 14.45
C VAL A 595 -0.48 29.31 15.32
N THR A 596 -0.23 28.75 16.50
CA THR A 596 0.82 29.22 17.39
C THR A 596 2.09 28.38 17.22
N PHE A 597 3.24 29.03 17.05
CA PHE A 597 4.57 28.41 17.07
C PHE A 597 5.40 28.95 18.24
N ALA A 598 5.93 28.07 19.07
CA ALA A 598 6.91 28.41 20.09
C ALA A 598 8.33 28.39 19.50
N GLY A 599 9.15 29.39 19.85
CA GLY A 599 10.53 29.51 19.38
C GLY A 599 10.71 30.16 18.00
N LEU A 600 9.63 30.60 17.34
CA LEU A 600 9.70 31.33 16.06
C LEU A 600 10.35 32.72 16.21
N GLY A 601 10.14 33.37 17.36
CA GLY A 601 10.63 34.72 17.66
C GLY A 601 9.75 35.85 17.12
N ALA A 602 9.83 37.02 17.77
CA ALA A 602 9.16 38.27 17.35
C ALA A 602 10.17 39.11 16.54
N GLY A 603 10.16 38.97 15.22
CA GLY A 603 11.03 39.74 14.33
C GLY A 603 10.21 40.34 13.19
N PRO A 604 10.49 41.60 12.79
CA PRO A 604 9.79 42.29 11.71
C PRO A 604 10.17 41.76 10.32
N GLU A 605 11.22 40.93 10.23
CA GLU A 605 11.70 40.35 8.99
C GLU A 605 10.83 39.19 8.51
N ALA A 606 10.70 39.07 7.19
CA ALA A 606 10.10 37.90 6.57
C ALA A 606 10.86 36.64 7.00
N SER A 607 10.12 35.56 7.31
CA SER A 607 10.74 34.29 7.65
C SER A 607 10.03 33.14 6.95
N THR A 608 10.79 32.09 6.65
CA THR A 608 10.24 30.89 6.03
C THR A 608 10.19 29.79 7.09
N ILE A 609 9.02 29.17 7.22
CA ILE A 609 8.84 27.97 8.03
C ILE A 609 8.70 26.79 7.09
N LEU A 610 9.62 25.83 7.20
CA LEU A 610 9.47 24.51 6.61
C LEU A 610 8.59 23.68 7.56
N PHE A 611 7.46 23.19 7.07
CA PHE A 611 6.50 22.42 7.84
C PHE A 611 6.39 21.00 7.29
N LEU A 612 6.86 20.02 8.05
CA LEU A 612 6.87 18.60 7.65
C LEU A 612 5.82 17.84 8.45
N HIS A 613 5.01 17.03 7.76
CA HIS A 613 3.99 16.18 8.36
C HIS A 613 3.87 14.87 7.59
N ASP A 614 4.11 13.72 8.24
CA ASP A 614 4.11 12.41 7.60
C ASP A 614 4.99 12.39 6.34
N ASP A 615 4.39 12.30 5.15
CA ASP A 615 5.07 12.37 3.85
C ASP A 615 4.92 13.72 3.12
N LEU A 616 4.35 14.73 3.80
CA LEU A 616 4.08 16.08 3.29
C LEU A 616 5.19 17.07 3.60
N ILE A 617 5.50 17.91 2.61
CA ILE A 617 6.37 19.07 2.71
C ILE A 617 5.55 20.34 2.48
N GLY A 618 5.42 21.15 3.52
CA GLY A 618 4.76 22.45 3.48
C GLY A 618 5.75 23.60 3.61
N ARG A 619 5.46 24.73 2.97
CA ARG A 619 6.22 25.97 3.12
C ARG A 619 5.31 27.11 3.55
N ILE A 620 5.63 27.75 4.66
CA ILE A 620 4.90 28.93 5.14
C ILE A 620 5.82 30.14 5.05
N THR A 621 5.43 31.13 4.26
CA THR A 621 6.10 32.43 4.21
C THR A 621 5.42 33.37 5.19
N VAL A 622 6.11 33.68 6.29
CA VAL A 622 5.65 34.68 7.26
C VAL A 622 5.98 36.06 6.68
N LEU A 623 4.93 36.83 6.38
CA LEU A 623 5.06 38.18 5.88
C LEU A 623 5.62 39.10 6.98
N PRO A 624 6.36 40.15 6.60
CA PRO A 624 6.78 41.18 7.56
C PRO A 624 5.54 41.81 8.22
N ASP A 625 5.70 42.28 9.45
CA ASP A 625 4.62 42.98 10.14
C ASP A 625 4.18 44.18 9.28
N PRO A 626 2.86 44.41 9.11
CA PRO A 626 2.39 45.55 8.34
C PRO A 626 3.00 46.82 8.93
N VAL A 627 3.66 47.62 8.08
CA VAL A 627 4.09 48.98 8.47
C VAL A 627 2.83 49.68 8.98
N PRO A 628 2.84 50.27 10.19
CA PRO A 628 1.64 50.91 10.72
C PRO A 628 1.14 51.93 9.71
N SER A 629 0.00 51.65 9.10
CA SER A 629 -0.73 52.64 8.33
C SER A 629 -1.14 53.74 9.30
N PRO A 630 -0.90 55.03 9.01
CA PRO A 630 -1.36 56.12 9.86
C PRO A 630 -2.89 56.23 9.93
N GLU A 631 -3.63 55.48 9.10
CA GLU A 631 -5.08 55.39 9.17
C GLU A 631 -5.53 54.15 9.95
N PRO A 632 -6.42 54.30 10.94
CA PRO A 632 -7.00 53.17 11.65
C PRO A 632 -7.76 52.28 10.66
N LEU A 633 -7.54 50.97 10.76
CA LEU A 633 -8.29 49.97 9.99
C LEU A 633 -9.81 50.14 10.25
N PRO A 634 -10.65 50.11 9.20
CA PRO A 634 -12.10 50.32 9.31
C PRO A 634 -12.84 49.21 10.07
#